data_AF-A0A7Y8J545-F1
#
_entry.id   AF-A0A7Y8J545-F1
#
_cell.length_a   1.000
_cell.length_b   1.000
_cell.length_c   1.000
_cell.angle_alpha   90.00
_cell.angle_beta   90.00
_cell.angle_gamma   90.00
#
_symmetry.space_group_name_H-M   'P 1'
#
loop_
_entity.id
_entity.type
_entity.pdbx_description
1 polymer ?
#
loop_
_entity_poly.entity_id
_entity_poly.type
_entity_poly.pdbx_seq_one_letter_code
_entity_poly.pdbx_strand_id
1 'polypeptide(L)'
;MLIFFLVRCDSTEPPMEAHGLVLELKDVSCTETWIELSTINLQIPATILLKQNNQTRTTINLVNPDTLLYVDSLLPNQSYSFQSIAQQINQSVITSNEINLTTMDTTSHDFTWQTWTFGEYDASFLWDVAIIDENNIIAVGEIYMNDSLGQPDPKLYNAVKWDGIRWDTIRIPYNYQGTNFYNPINSVLAFASNDIWFCGNGVIHWNGNNYVPMPIPTDVWGPYQMNKLWGRSNSELCVVGDEGNIAQFNGSNWTKIISETETRINDVWGIISNESKTILYCPVSSFFVQGDKKILKVVDGKVDSVSWNKDFRLYSAWAVNENILHVCGEGAYVNRFGVWNELDLYPVETGSVRGNGSNDIFIVGDAGAIFHFNGVSWKMLSTPNNKSYSKVTLKGNLVVICGYYQGQGLIEIGIRN
;
A
#
# COMPACT_ATOMS: atom_id res chain seq x y z
N MET A 1 -67.03 12.69 -56.80
CA MET A 1 -65.90 11.80 -56.43
C MET A 1 -64.83 12.71 -55.81
N LEU A 2 -64.84 12.80 -54.48
CA LEU A 2 -64.00 13.73 -53.70
C LEU A 2 -62.64 13.06 -53.45
N ILE A 3 -61.55 13.78 -53.74
CA ILE A 3 -60.18 13.39 -53.40
C ILE A 3 -59.87 13.95 -52.01
N PHE A 4 -59.61 13.08 -51.04
CA PHE A 4 -59.03 13.45 -49.74
C PHE A 4 -57.55 13.09 -49.74
N PHE A 5 -56.68 14.10 -49.59
CA PHE A 5 -55.28 13.89 -49.22
C PHE A 5 -55.21 13.74 -47.69
N LEU A 6 -54.82 12.56 -47.21
CA LEU A 6 -54.39 12.36 -45.82
C LEU A 6 -52.91 12.77 -45.75
N VAL A 7 -52.64 13.92 -45.13
CA VAL A 7 -51.29 14.30 -44.71
C VAL A 7 -50.95 13.45 -43.48
N ARG A 8 -50.03 12.50 -43.67
CA ARG A 8 -49.40 11.75 -42.57
C ARG A 8 -48.35 12.67 -41.95
N CYS A 9 -48.58 13.10 -40.72
CA CYS A 9 -47.59 13.83 -39.93
C CYS A 9 -46.66 12.78 -39.31
N ASP A 10 -45.59 12.41 -40.02
CA ASP A 10 -44.48 11.68 -39.41
C ASP A 10 -43.69 12.70 -38.57
N SER A 11 -43.85 12.66 -37.25
CA SER A 11 -42.95 13.35 -36.34
C SER A 11 -41.62 12.60 -36.33
N THR A 12 -40.75 12.89 -37.31
CA THR A 12 -39.33 12.55 -37.24
C THR A 12 -38.61 13.61 -36.38
N GLU A 13 -39.04 13.78 -35.14
CA GLU A 13 -38.13 14.38 -34.16
C GLU A 13 -37.13 13.28 -33.79
N PRO A 14 -35.83 13.45 -34.06
CA PRO A 14 -34.82 12.57 -33.50
C PRO A 14 -34.95 12.59 -31.97
N PRO A 15 -34.62 11.49 -31.26
CA PRO A 15 -34.67 11.50 -29.80
C PRO A 15 -33.85 12.70 -29.32
N MET A 16 -34.47 13.56 -28.50
CA MET A 16 -33.81 14.72 -27.91
C MET A 16 -32.52 14.23 -27.25
N GLU A 17 -31.38 14.63 -27.80
CA GLU A 17 -30.09 14.29 -27.22
C GLU A 17 -30.06 14.81 -25.78
N ALA A 18 -29.85 13.92 -24.81
CA ALA A 18 -29.87 14.30 -23.41
C ALA A 18 -28.70 15.25 -23.12
N HIS A 19 -28.97 16.54 -22.95
CA HIS A 19 -28.00 17.48 -22.41
C HIS A 19 -27.94 17.31 -20.89
N GLY A 20 -26.78 17.02 -20.32
CA GLY A 20 -26.70 16.59 -18.93
C GLY A 20 -25.40 16.93 -18.22
N LEU A 21 -25.51 17.00 -16.90
CA LEU A 21 -24.41 16.91 -15.95
C LEU A 21 -24.56 15.58 -15.22
N VAL A 22 -23.45 14.87 -15.00
CA VAL A 22 -23.44 13.65 -14.20
C VAL A 22 -22.35 13.77 -13.15
N LEU A 23 -22.70 13.45 -11.91
CA LEU A 23 -21.76 13.32 -10.80
C LEU A 23 -21.56 11.85 -10.46
N GLU A 24 -20.31 11.42 -10.36
CA GLU A 24 -19.94 10.10 -9.89
C GLU A 24 -18.96 10.22 -8.71
N LEU A 25 -19.28 9.58 -7.59
CA LEU A 25 -18.37 9.53 -6.44
C LEU A 25 -17.20 8.60 -6.77
N LYS A 26 -15.98 9.13 -6.73
CA LYS A 26 -14.76 8.34 -6.97
C LYS A 26 -14.10 7.87 -5.68
N ASP A 27 -14.05 8.71 -4.65
CA ASP A 27 -13.51 8.32 -3.35
C ASP A 27 -13.97 9.25 -2.22
N VAL A 28 -13.92 8.77 -0.98
CA VAL A 28 -14.25 9.51 0.25
C VAL A 28 -13.28 9.19 1.38
N SER A 29 -12.82 10.22 2.08
CA SER A 29 -11.94 10.14 3.24
C SER A 29 -12.65 10.72 4.48
N CYS A 30 -11.91 11.02 5.55
CA CYS A 30 -12.46 11.67 6.75
C CYS A 30 -12.84 13.14 6.50
N THR A 31 -12.08 13.85 5.66
CA THR A 31 -12.24 15.31 5.45
C THR A 31 -12.30 15.71 3.98
N GLU A 32 -12.22 14.73 3.08
CA GLU A 32 -12.01 14.94 1.65
C GLU A 32 -12.90 14.00 0.83
N THR A 33 -13.26 14.41 -0.38
CA THR A 33 -13.90 13.55 -1.37
C THR A 33 -13.51 13.97 -2.79
N TRP A 34 -13.50 12.97 -3.69
CA TRP A 34 -13.24 13.12 -5.10
C TRP A 34 -14.48 12.72 -5.88
N ILE A 35 -14.97 13.65 -6.70
CA ILE A 35 -16.21 13.51 -7.46
C ILE A 35 -15.90 13.79 -8.92
N GLU A 36 -16.18 12.83 -9.80
CA GLU A 36 -16.10 13.07 -11.24
C GLU A 36 -17.35 13.82 -11.70
N LEU A 37 -17.13 14.93 -12.40
CA LEU A 37 -18.15 15.69 -13.11
C LEU A 37 -17.97 15.46 -14.60
N SER A 38 -18.96 14.81 -15.21
CA SER A 38 -19.03 14.59 -16.65
C SER A 38 -20.18 15.37 -17.28
N THR A 39 -20.01 15.73 -18.54
CA THR A 39 -21.03 16.44 -19.33
C THR A 39 -21.49 15.62 -20.52
N ILE A 40 -22.77 15.69 -20.82
CA ILE A 40 -23.36 15.11 -22.02
C ILE A 40 -23.88 16.26 -22.85
N ASN A 41 -23.30 16.48 -24.03
CA ASN A 41 -23.67 17.52 -25.00
C ASN A 41 -23.78 18.94 -24.41
N LEU A 42 -23.03 19.26 -23.34
CA LEU A 42 -23.00 20.61 -22.78
C LEU A 42 -22.01 21.47 -23.57
N GLN A 43 -22.43 22.68 -23.95
CA GLN A 43 -21.51 23.65 -24.56
C GLN A 43 -20.50 24.15 -23.52
N ILE A 44 -19.21 23.97 -23.79
CA ILE A 44 -18.09 24.42 -22.96
C ILE A 44 -17.34 25.59 -23.65
N PRO A 45 -16.73 26.53 -22.90
CA PRO A 45 -16.67 26.58 -21.44
C PRO A 45 -18.02 26.89 -20.80
N ALA A 46 -18.27 26.31 -19.63
CA ALA A 46 -19.52 26.46 -18.88
C ALA A 46 -19.25 26.85 -17.43
N THR A 47 -20.07 27.73 -16.87
CA THR A 47 -20.05 28.03 -15.44
C THR A 47 -20.95 27.04 -14.71
N ILE A 48 -20.35 26.26 -13.81
CA ILE A 48 -21.03 25.22 -13.03
C ILE A 48 -21.04 25.62 -11.56
N LEU A 49 -22.19 25.61 -10.92
CA LEU A 49 -22.32 25.76 -9.47
C LEU A 49 -22.30 24.38 -8.83
N LEU A 50 -21.33 24.11 -7.96
CA LEU A 50 -21.33 22.92 -7.12
C LEU A 50 -22.05 23.23 -5.81
N LYS A 51 -23.12 22.49 -5.53
CA LYS A 51 -23.85 22.54 -4.28
C LYS A 51 -23.39 21.44 -3.32
N GLN A 52 -23.33 21.79 -2.05
CA GLN A 52 -23.18 20.89 -0.91
C GLN A 52 -24.37 21.11 0.03
N ASN A 53 -25.13 20.07 0.34
CA ASN A 53 -26.33 20.15 1.20
C ASN A 53 -27.30 21.28 0.75
N ASN A 54 -27.58 21.34 -0.57
CA ASN A 54 -28.39 22.37 -1.23
C ASN A 54 -27.84 23.81 -1.22
N GLN A 55 -26.71 24.09 -0.58
CA GLN A 55 -26.05 25.39 -0.59
C GLN A 55 -24.91 25.44 -1.61
N THR A 56 -24.75 26.55 -2.31
CA THR A 56 -23.62 26.71 -3.24
C THR A 56 -22.31 26.71 -2.46
N ARG A 57 -21.47 25.72 -2.73
CA ARG A 57 -20.12 25.64 -2.16
C ARG A 57 -19.14 26.46 -2.98
N THR A 58 -19.14 26.27 -4.31
CA THR A 58 -18.19 26.91 -5.21
C THR A 58 -18.73 27.02 -6.64
N THR A 59 -18.08 27.86 -7.43
CA THR A 59 -18.34 28.04 -8.86
C THR A 59 -17.13 27.56 -9.65
N ILE A 60 -17.36 26.67 -10.61
CA ILE A 60 -16.35 26.01 -11.43
C ILE A 60 -16.47 26.56 -12.86
N ASN A 61 -15.34 26.97 -13.44
CA ASN A 61 -15.26 27.24 -14.87
C ASN A 61 -14.84 25.95 -15.59
N LEU A 62 -15.82 25.25 -16.15
CA LEU A 62 -15.61 23.97 -16.79
C LEU A 62 -15.10 24.19 -18.22
N VAL A 63 -13.90 23.71 -18.52
CA VAL A 63 -13.25 23.82 -19.83
C VAL A 63 -13.07 22.46 -20.53
N ASN A 64 -13.27 21.37 -19.80
CA ASN A 64 -13.21 19.99 -20.30
C ASN A 64 -14.51 19.27 -19.94
N PRO A 65 -14.97 18.32 -20.78
CA PRO A 65 -16.22 17.60 -20.54
C PRO A 65 -16.17 16.69 -19.31
N ASP A 66 -14.99 16.14 -18.98
CA ASP A 66 -14.74 15.34 -17.78
C ASP A 66 -13.77 16.07 -16.86
N THR A 67 -14.13 16.22 -15.59
CA THR A 67 -13.33 16.95 -14.60
C THR A 67 -13.46 16.29 -13.25
N LEU A 68 -12.33 15.95 -12.64
CA LEU A 68 -12.28 15.49 -11.25
C LEU A 68 -12.37 16.68 -10.30
N LEU A 69 -13.45 16.73 -9.52
CA LEU A 69 -13.66 17.71 -8.47
C LEU A 69 -13.05 17.19 -7.17
N TYR A 70 -12.23 18.01 -6.54
CA TYR A 70 -11.69 17.78 -5.21
C TYR A 70 -12.38 18.69 -4.20
N VAL A 71 -12.97 18.08 -3.17
CA VAL A 71 -13.67 18.78 -2.09
C VAL A 71 -12.98 18.41 -0.79
N ASP A 72 -12.43 19.42 -0.10
CA ASP A 72 -11.77 19.27 1.18
C ASP A 72 -12.59 19.88 2.33
N SER A 73 -11.98 19.94 3.53
CA SER A 73 -12.53 20.64 4.69
C SER A 73 -13.92 20.12 5.11
N LEU A 74 -14.22 18.86 4.79
CA LEU A 74 -15.39 18.16 5.33
C LEU A 74 -15.12 17.75 6.79
N LEU A 75 -16.18 17.54 7.55
CA LEU A 75 -16.09 17.03 8.91
C LEU A 75 -16.09 15.50 8.88
N PRO A 76 -15.31 14.83 9.74
CA PRO A 76 -15.37 13.38 9.90
C PRO A 76 -16.75 12.89 10.35
N ASN A 77 -17.09 11.65 9.96
CA ASN A 77 -18.34 10.97 10.32
C ASN A 77 -19.61 11.82 10.07
N GLN A 78 -19.65 12.50 8.92
CA GLN A 78 -20.74 13.40 8.55
C GLN A 78 -21.24 13.09 7.15
N SER A 79 -22.56 13.04 6.99
CA SER A 79 -23.20 12.86 5.69
C SER A 79 -23.34 14.18 4.94
N TYR A 80 -23.13 14.12 3.62
CA TYR A 80 -23.23 15.23 2.69
C TYR A 80 -23.97 14.81 1.41
N SER A 81 -24.69 15.76 0.80
CA SER A 81 -25.20 15.63 -0.57
C SER A 81 -24.51 16.62 -1.50
N PHE A 82 -24.20 16.19 -2.72
CA PHE A 82 -23.60 17.03 -3.76
C PHE A 82 -24.43 17.00 -5.05
N GLN A 83 -24.56 18.17 -5.67
CA GLN A 83 -25.25 18.35 -6.95
C GLN A 83 -24.61 19.51 -7.72
N SER A 84 -24.51 19.40 -9.04
CA SER A 84 -23.99 20.46 -9.90
C SER A 84 -25.09 21.09 -10.75
N ILE A 85 -24.96 22.38 -11.02
CA ILE A 85 -25.93 23.16 -11.80
C ILE A 85 -25.21 24.02 -12.85
N ALA A 86 -25.58 23.88 -14.12
CA ALA A 86 -25.19 24.79 -15.19
C ALA A 86 -26.33 25.77 -15.50
N GLN A 87 -26.01 27.06 -15.58
CA GLN A 87 -26.94 28.08 -16.08
C GLN A 87 -26.67 28.32 -17.56
N GLN A 88 -27.67 28.09 -18.42
CA GLN A 88 -27.57 28.42 -19.83
C GLN A 88 -28.10 29.83 -20.13
N ILE A 89 -27.65 30.40 -21.26
CA ILE A 89 -28.01 31.75 -21.74
C ILE A 89 -29.54 31.92 -21.89
N ASN A 90 -30.27 30.83 -22.12
CA ASN A 90 -31.72 30.82 -22.34
C ASN A 90 -32.56 30.60 -21.07
N GLN A 91 -31.99 30.76 -19.87
CA GLN A 91 -32.63 30.48 -18.57
C GLN A 91 -33.00 29.01 -18.29
N SER A 92 -32.65 28.08 -19.18
CA SER A 92 -32.67 26.65 -18.89
C SER A 92 -31.59 26.31 -17.86
N VAL A 93 -31.99 25.61 -16.80
CA VAL A 93 -31.11 25.13 -15.74
C VAL A 93 -30.88 23.64 -15.94
N ILE A 94 -29.63 23.24 -16.17
CA ILE A 94 -29.26 21.83 -16.23
C ILE A 94 -28.73 21.44 -14.87
N THR A 95 -29.29 20.38 -14.29
CA THR A 95 -28.94 19.89 -12.96
C THR A 95 -28.46 18.45 -13.06
N SER A 96 -27.43 18.08 -12.30
CA SER A 96 -26.96 16.70 -12.24
C SER A 96 -27.86 15.82 -11.38
N ASN A 97 -27.59 14.51 -11.40
CA ASN A 97 -27.97 13.65 -10.29
C ASN A 97 -27.40 14.19 -8.97
N GLU A 98 -28.12 13.95 -7.87
CA GLU A 98 -27.58 14.15 -6.54
C GLU A 98 -26.82 12.89 -6.12
N ILE A 99 -25.61 13.08 -5.57
CA ILE A 99 -24.87 12.01 -4.91
C ILE A 99 -24.87 12.26 -3.41
N ASN A 100 -24.95 11.18 -2.64
CA ASN A 100 -24.90 11.19 -1.19
C ASN A 100 -23.70 10.40 -0.73
N LEU A 101 -22.96 10.93 0.24
CA LEU A 101 -21.79 10.29 0.83
C LEU A 101 -21.74 10.54 2.33
N THR A 102 -20.99 9.70 3.05
CA THR A 102 -20.65 9.90 4.45
C THR A 102 -19.14 9.82 4.59
N THR A 103 -18.53 10.83 5.19
CA THR A 103 -17.10 10.83 5.49
C THR A 103 -16.77 9.78 6.53
N MET A 104 -15.53 9.29 6.48
CA MET A 104 -15.04 8.30 7.46
C MET A 104 -14.87 8.94 8.84
N ASP A 105 -14.96 8.12 9.88
CA ASP A 105 -14.51 8.52 11.22
C ASP A 105 -12.96 8.51 11.30
N THR A 106 -12.42 9.19 12.30
CA THR A 106 -10.97 9.22 12.58
C THR A 106 -10.54 8.04 13.44
N THR A 107 -9.23 7.85 13.57
CA THR A 107 -8.64 6.94 14.56
C THR A 107 -7.95 7.71 15.70
N SER A 108 -7.59 7.00 16.76
CA SER A 108 -6.86 7.58 17.90
C SER A 108 -5.34 7.58 17.65
N HIS A 109 -4.66 8.63 18.10
CA HIS A 109 -3.19 8.65 18.24
C HIS A 109 -2.72 8.08 19.58
N ASP A 110 -3.63 7.57 20.42
CA ASP A 110 -3.29 7.03 21.73
C ASP A 110 -2.91 5.55 21.62
N PHE A 111 -1.67 5.25 21.97
CA PHE A 111 -1.08 3.92 21.88
C PHE A 111 -0.25 3.62 23.11
N THR A 112 -0.36 2.38 23.59
CA THR A 112 0.52 1.83 24.62
C THR A 112 1.59 0.96 23.95
N TRP A 113 2.87 1.27 24.19
CA TRP A 113 4.01 0.62 23.54
C TRP A 113 4.80 -0.29 24.47
N GLN A 114 5.27 -1.41 23.94
CA GLN A 114 6.22 -2.33 24.58
C GLN A 114 7.36 -2.66 23.61
N THR A 115 8.55 -2.95 24.15
CA THR A 115 9.78 -3.15 23.37
C THR A 115 10.52 -4.41 23.81
N TRP A 116 11.05 -5.17 22.84
CA TRP A 116 11.91 -6.33 23.05
C TRP A 116 13.14 -6.26 22.15
N THR A 117 14.26 -6.82 22.61
CA THR A 117 15.49 -6.95 21.82
C THR A 117 16.01 -8.39 21.78
N PHE A 118 16.72 -8.72 20.70
CA PHE A 118 17.22 -10.07 20.40
C PHE A 118 18.65 -10.04 19.87
N GLY A 119 19.52 -10.94 20.33
CA GLY A 119 20.93 -10.99 19.95
C GLY A 119 21.87 -10.72 21.13
N GLU A 120 22.99 -11.44 21.18
CA GLU A 120 23.87 -11.51 22.35
C GLU A 120 25.34 -11.23 22.08
N TYR A 121 25.87 -11.59 20.90
CA TYR A 121 27.33 -11.49 20.66
C TYR A 121 27.73 -10.82 19.33
N ASP A 122 26.82 -10.70 18.36
CA ASP A 122 27.05 -10.03 17.08
C ASP A 122 25.81 -9.25 16.65
N ALA A 123 25.95 -8.40 15.62
CA ALA A 123 24.91 -7.50 15.16
C ALA A 123 23.70 -8.27 14.61
N SER A 124 22.57 -8.18 15.30
CA SER A 124 21.30 -8.81 14.92
C SER A 124 20.33 -7.80 14.33
N PHE A 125 19.55 -8.22 13.33
CA PHE A 125 18.62 -7.37 12.59
C PHE A 125 17.30 -8.11 12.33
N LEU A 126 16.18 -7.41 12.45
CA LEU A 126 14.87 -7.91 12.02
C LEU A 126 14.36 -7.06 10.86
N TRP A 127 14.10 -7.69 9.72
CA TRP A 127 13.79 -6.99 8.46
C TRP A 127 12.30 -6.97 8.11
N ASP A 128 11.52 -7.95 8.59
CA ASP A 128 10.09 -8.03 8.28
C ASP A 128 9.31 -8.70 9.42
N VAL A 129 8.02 -8.39 9.49
CA VAL A 129 7.14 -8.90 10.54
C VAL A 129 5.71 -9.09 10.02
N ALA A 130 5.08 -10.18 10.43
CA ALA A 130 3.69 -10.51 10.11
C ALA A 130 2.86 -10.73 11.37
N ILE A 131 1.64 -10.20 11.37
CA ILE A 131 0.62 -10.44 12.39
C ILE A 131 -0.37 -11.46 11.85
N ILE A 132 -0.49 -12.60 12.50
CA ILE A 132 -1.60 -13.54 12.28
C ILE A 132 -2.77 -13.13 13.17
N ASP A 133 -2.49 -12.91 14.46
CA ASP A 133 -3.40 -12.36 15.46
C ASP A 133 -2.58 -11.81 16.65
N GLU A 134 -3.25 -11.30 17.69
CA GLU A 134 -2.60 -10.70 18.86
C GLU A 134 -1.74 -11.69 19.69
N ASN A 135 -1.95 -13.00 19.50
CA ASN A 135 -1.21 -14.06 20.16
C ASN A 135 -0.29 -14.82 19.19
N ASN A 136 -0.14 -14.33 17.96
CA ASN A 136 0.65 -15.03 16.95
C ASN A 136 1.26 -14.02 15.97
N ILE A 137 2.48 -13.60 16.30
CA ILE A 137 3.27 -12.66 15.53
C ILE A 137 4.60 -13.32 15.21
N ILE A 138 5.09 -13.15 13.99
CA ILE A 138 6.39 -13.67 13.57
C ILE A 138 7.21 -12.56 12.92
N ALA A 139 8.43 -12.37 13.40
CA ALA A 139 9.40 -11.46 12.79
C ALA A 139 10.61 -12.25 12.32
N VAL A 140 11.22 -11.81 11.23
CA VAL A 140 12.28 -12.53 10.53
C VAL A 140 13.50 -11.65 10.30
N GLY A 141 14.67 -12.27 10.28
CA GLY A 141 15.94 -11.58 10.08
C GLY A 141 17.16 -12.46 10.32
N GLU A 142 18.16 -11.89 10.98
CA GLU A 142 19.35 -12.58 11.48
C GLU A 142 19.58 -12.24 12.96
N ILE A 143 19.76 -13.28 13.77
CA ILE A 143 19.82 -13.17 15.22
C ILE A 143 20.96 -14.07 15.73
N TYR A 144 21.96 -13.44 16.33
CA TYR A 144 23.17 -14.07 16.82
C TYR A 144 23.10 -14.29 18.33
N MET A 145 22.89 -15.54 18.74
CA MET A 145 22.69 -15.96 20.14
C MET A 145 23.86 -16.81 20.63
N ASN A 146 24.13 -16.80 21.92
CA ASN A 146 25.00 -17.77 22.55
C ASN A 146 24.27 -19.11 22.74
N ASP A 147 25.04 -20.20 22.80
CA ASP A 147 24.57 -21.53 23.13
C ASP A 147 24.34 -21.70 24.65
N SER A 148 23.92 -22.90 25.06
CA SER A 148 23.67 -23.22 26.48
C SER A 148 24.91 -23.13 27.38
N LEU A 149 26.12 -23.05 26.79
CA LEU A 149 27.39 -22.90 27.50
C LEU A 149 27.87 -21.44 27.52
N GLY A 150 27.09 -20.51 26.95
CA GLY A 150 27.43 -19.10 26.84
C GLY A 150 28.48 -18.79 25.76
N GLN A 151 28.70 -19.70 24.81
CA GLN A 151 29.59 -19.49 23.66
C GLN A 151 28.79 -19.08 22.43
N PRO A 152 29.36 -18.36 21.45
CA PRO A 152 28.67 -18.04 20.20
C PRO A 152 28.08 -19.29 19.53
N ASP A 153 26.76 -19.34 19.34
CA ASP A 153 26.10 -20.46 18.68
C ASP A 153 26.53 -20.48 17.20
N PRO A 154 27.07 -21.61 16.67
CA PRO A 154 27.52 -21.69 15.29
C PRO A 154 26.39 -21.59 14.27
N LYS A 155 25.12 -21.67 14.69
CA LYS A 155 23.95 -21.54 13.82
C LYS A 155 23.13 -20.33 14.23
N LEU A 156 23.03 -19.33 13.37
CA LEU A 156 22.15 -18.18 13.61
C LEU A 156 20.67 -18.60 13.74
N TYR A 157 19.91 -17.78 14.45
CA TYR A 157 18.44 -17.81 14.46
C TYR A 157 17.93 -16.82 13.42
N ASN A 158 16.89 -17.18 12.67
CA ASN A 158 16.41 -16.37 11.55
C ASN A 158 14.96 -15.87 11.72
N ALA A 159 14.36 -16.14 12.87
CA ALA A 159 13.06 -15.60 13.24
C ALA A 159 12.85 -15.57 14.76
N VAL A 160 11.91 -14.74 15.18
CA VAL A 160 11.31 -14.77 16.52
C VAL A 160 9.79 -14.86 16.41
N LYS A 161 9.16 -15.57 17.33
CA LYS A 161 7.71 -15.79 17.35
C LYS A 161 7.10 -15.43 18.69
N TRP A 162 6.02 -14.67 18.67
CA TRP A 162 5.19 -14.32 19.80
C TRP A 162 4.03 -15.29 19.94
N ASP A 163 3.73 -15.71 21.17
CA ASP A 163 2.62 -16.61 21.51
C ASP A 163 1.49 -15.95 22.33
N GLY A 164 1.52 -14.62 22.50
CA GLY A 164 0.61 -13.88 23.38
C GLY A 164 1.20 -13.60 24.77
N ILE A 165 2.28 -14.29 25.14
CA ILE A 165 2.88 -14.19 26.48
C ILE A 165 4.38 -13.89 26.39
N ARG A 166 5.09 -14.55 25.47
CA ARG A 166 6.55 -14.44 25.33
C ARG A 166 6.99 -14.56 23.88
N TRP A 167 8.22 -14.12 23.64
CA TRP A 167 8.93 -14.32 22.38
C TRP A 167 9.85 -15.53 22.46
N ASP A 168 9.77 -16.42 21.47
CA ASP A 168 10.69 -17.53 21.27
C ASP A 168 11.58 -17.26 20.04
N THR A 169 12.90 -17.42 20.17
CA THR A 169 13.82 -17.41 19.04
C THR A 169 13.78 -18.75 18.31
N ILE A 170 13.55 -18.75 17.01
CA ILE A 170 13.35 -19.95 16.21
C ILE A 170 14.28 -20.02 15.00
N ARG A 171 14.55 -21.25 14.57
CA ARG A 171 15.29 -21.56 13.35
C ARG A 171 14.35 -22.16 12.32
N ILE A 172 14.07 -21.43 11.27
CA ILE A 172 13.29 -21.86 10.13
C ILE A 172 14.25 -22.52 9.12
N PRO A 173 14.17 -23.84 8.91
CA PRO A 173 15.07 -24.54 8.02
C PRO A 173 14.65 -24.38 6.56
N TYR A 174 15.63 -24.13 5.69
CA TYR A 174 15.53 -24.48 4.27
C TYR A 174 16.15 -25.87 4.09
N ASN A 175 15.34 -26.89 3.78
CA ASN A 175 15.85 -28.22 3.50
C ASN A 175 16.30 -28.31 2.03
N TYR A 176 17.58 -28.60 1.81
CA TYR A 176 18.10 -28.89 0.48
C TYR A 176 18.78 -30.25 0.49
N GLN A 177 18.23 -31.19 -0.29
CA GLN A 177 18.76 -32.54 -0.44
C GLN A 177 18.98 -33.26 0.92
N GLY A 178 18.04 -33.07 1.87
CA GLY A 178 18.11 -33.69 3.19
C GLY A 178 18.94 -32.93 4.23
N THR A 179 19.58 -31.82 3.87
CA THR A 179 20.35 -30.97 4.78
C THR A 179 19.59 -29.67 5.09
N ASN A 180 19.54 -29.27 6.36
CA ASN A 180 18.91 -28.02 6.77
C ASN A 180 19.90 -26.86 6.79
N PHE A 181 19.52 -25.76 6.15
CA PHE A 181 20.23 -24.49 6.15
C PHE A 181 19.41 -23.44 6.90
N TYR A 182 20.08 -22.58 7.67
CA TYR A 182 19.45 -21.55 8.52
C TYR A 182 19.95 -20.17 8.10
N ASN A 183 19.77 -19.85 6.82
CA ASN A 183 20.14 -18.55 6.30
C ASN A 183 19.23 -17.45 6.87
N PRO A 184 19.67 -16.19 6.86
CA PRO A 184 18.81 -15.06 7.19
C PRO A 184 17.54 -15.03 6.30
N ILE A 185 16.44 -14.50 6.86
CA ILE A 185 15.15 -14.40 6.17
C ILE A 185 14.74 -12.93 6.10
N ASN A 186 14.56 -12.40 4.89
CA ASN A 186 14.27 -10.99 4.63
C ASN A 186 12.78 -10.66 4.63
N SER A 187 11.91 -11.61 4.32
CA SER A 187 10.49 -11.35 4.27
C SER A 187 9.66 -12.51 4.79
N VAL A 188 8.54 -12.14 5.42
CA VAL A 188 7.50 -13.04 5.90
C VAL A 188 6.13 -12.55 5.45
N LEU A 189 5.31 -13.48 4.97
CA LEU A 189 3.91 -13.27 4.61
C LEU A 189 3.08 -14.35 5.30
N ALA A 190 2.12 -13.96 6.12
CA ALA A 190 1.24 -14.90 6.81
C ALA A 190 -0.21 -14.73 6.34
N PHE A 191 -0.82 -15.82 5.88
CA PHE A 191 -2.26 -15.88 5.60
C PHE A 191 -3.03 -16.45 6.80
N ALA A 192 -2.44 -17.44 7.48
CA ALA A 192 -2.98 -18.09 8.67
C ALA A 192 -1.85 -18.73 9.49
N SER A 193 -2.17 -19.25 10.69
CA SER A 193 -1.19 -19.94 11.56
C SER A 193 -0.54 -21.17 10.93
N ASN A 194 -1.20 -21.75 9.93
CA ASN A 194 -0.78 -22.91 9.16
C ASN A 194 -0.42 -22.58 7.70
N ASP A 195 -0.29 -21.29 7.35
CA ASP A 195 0.02 -20.86 6.00
C ASP A 195 0.87 -19.59 6.05
N ILE A 196 2.19 -19.79 6.14
CA ILE A 196 3.18 -18.72 6.28
C ILE A 196 4.30 -18.94 5.27
N TRP A 197 4.63 -17.90 4.53
CA TRP A 197 5.65 -17.90 3.50
C TRP A 197 6.82 -17.03 3.91
N PHE A 198 8.01 -17.48 3.59
CA PHE A 198 9.26 -16.79 3.91
C PHE A 198 10.15 -16.69 2.67
N CYS A 199 10.91 -15.61 2.55
CA CYS A 199 12.00 -15.56 1.56
C CYS A 199 13.26 -14.84 2.06
N GLY A 200 14.37 -15.15 1.39
CA GLY A 200 15.71 -14.59 1.58
C GLY A 200 16.65 -15.25 0.58
N ASN A 201 17.30 -16.34 0.98
CA ASN A 201 18.12 -17.17 0.08
C ASN A 201 17.32 -18.26 -0.68
N GLY A 202 16.01 -18.30 -0.50
CA GLY A 202 15.08 -19.24 -1.09
C GLY A 202 13.69 -19.03 -0.50
N VAL A 203 12.66 -19.64 -1.08
CA VAL A 203 11.28 -19.55 -0.57
C VAL A 203 10.94 -20.76 0.28
N ILE A 204 10.30 -20.54 1.42
CA ILE A 204 9.86 -21.58 2.36
C ILE A 204 8.38 -21.39 2.63
N HIS A 205 7.59 -22.47 2.58
CA HIS A 205 6.19 -22.50 2.97
C HIS A 205 6.01 -23.32 4.24
N TRP A 206 5.55 -22.69 5.32
CA TRP A 206 5.01 -23.37 6.48
C TRP A 206 3.55 -23.74 6.22
N ASN A 207 3.28 -25.04 6.12
CA ASN A 207 1.94 -25.58 5.84
C ASN A 207 1.18 -26.05 7.11
N GLY A 208 1.60 -25.56 8.29
CA GLY A 208 1.05 -25.97 9.58
C GLY A 208 1.69 -27.21 10.20
N ASN A 209 2.47 -27.97 9.43
CA ASN A 209 3.15 -29.17 9.91
C ASN A 209 4.65 -29.14 9.61
N ASN A 210 5.03 -28.69 8.41
CA ASN A 210 6.39 -28.73 7.93
C ASN A 210 6.76 -27.41 7.25
N TYR A 211 8.06 -27.09 7.30
CA TYR A 211 8.68 -26.07 6.45
C TYR A 211 9.05 -26.73 5.12
N VAL A 212 8.30 -26.40 4.07
CA VAL A 212 8.42 -26.95 2.73
C VAL A 212 9.22 -25.97 1.87
N PRO A 213 10.40 -26.36 1.33
CA PRO A 213 11.12 -25.56 0.35
C PRO A 213 10.31 -25.39 -0.93
N MET A 214 10.19 -24.16 -1.41
CA MET A 214 9.45 -23.79 -2.63
C MET A 214 10.40 -23.12 -3.64
N PRO A 215 11.42 -23.83 -4.16
CA PRO A 215 12.49 -23.22 -4.93
C PRO A 215 11.97 -22.48 -6.17
N ILE A 216 12.52 -21.29 -6.41
CA ILE A 216 12.37 -20.60 -7.69
C ILE A 216 13.45 -21.17 -8.63
N PRO A 217 13.11 -21.62 -9.85
CA PRO A 217 14.10 -22.13 -10.80
C PRO A 217 15.23 -21.14 -11.07
N THR A 218 16.46 -21.63 -11.25
CA THR A 218 17.66 -20.77 -11.41
C THR A 218 17.58 -19.88 -12.65
N ASP A 219 16.92 -20.32 -13.71
CA ASP A 219 16.65 -19.55 -14.93
C ASP A 219 15.56 -18.47 -14.73
N VAL A 220 14.73 -18.61 -13.69
CA VAL A 220 13.73 -17.62 -13.30
C VAL A 220 14.32 -16.56 -12.38
N TRP A 221 15.10 -16.96 -11.37
CA TRP A 221 15.63 -16.04 -10.34
C TRP A 221 17.10 -15.72 -10.48
N GLY A 222 17.97 -16.73 -10.56
CA GLY A 222 19.42 -16.58 -10.44
C GLY A 222 19.92 -16.57 -8.99
N PRO A 223 21.21 -16.25 -8.75
CA PRO A 223 21.83 -16.29 -7.41
C PRO A 223 21.67 -14.96 -6.63
N TYR A 224 20.53 -14.29 -6.76
CA TYR A 224 20.31 -12.94 -6.23
C TYR A 224 19.45 -12.94 -4.96
N GLN A 225 19.60 -11.89 -4.14
CA GLN A 225 18.86 -11.77 -2.89
C GLN A 225 17.37 -11.55 -3.13
N MET A 226 16.52 -12.29 -2.40
CA MET A 226 15.09 -12.02 -2.31
C MET A 226 14.84 -10.99 -1.19
N ASN A 227 14.17 -9.90 -1.53
CA ASN A 227 13.99 -8.77 -0.62
C ASN A 227 12.61 -8.74 0.00
N LYS A 228 11.57 -9.02 -0.78
CA LYS A 228 10.19 -8.93 -0.31
C LYS A 228 9.28 -9.95 -0.97
N LEU A 229 8.37 -10.50 -0.16
CA LEU A 229 7.27 -11.34 -0.58
C LEU A 229 5.95 -10.59 -0.40
N TRP A 230 5.07 -10.72 -1.38
CA TRP A 230 3.67 -10.31 -1.30
C TRP A 230 2.81 -11.40 -1.92
N GLY A 231 1.55 -11.50 -1.50
CA GLY A 231 0.62 -12.44 -2.09
C GLY A 231 -0.82 -12.13 -1.75
N ARG A 232 -1.71 -12.46 -2.69
CA ARG A 232 -3.16 -12.40 -2.50
C ARG A 232 -3.68 -13.66 -1.80
N SER A 233 -3.06 -14.79 -2.10
CA SER A 233 -3.35 -16.11 -1.55
C SER A 233 -2.09 -16.98 -1.64
N ASN A 234 -2.11 -18.18 -1.06
CA ASN A 234 -1.02 -19.14 -1.20
C ASN A 234 -0.79 -19.65 -2.63
N SER A 235 -1.65 -19.31 -3.59
CA SER A 235 -1.52 -19.63 -5.01
C SER A 235 -1.27 -18.41 -5.89
N GLU A 236 -1.15 -17.22 -5.32
CA GLU A 236 -0.91 -15.98 -6.05
C GLU A 236 0.11 -15.14 -5.27
N LEU A 237 1.40 -15.44 -5.48
CA LEU A 237 2.52 -14.80 -4.80
C LEU A 237 3.39 -14.01 -5.77
N CYS A 238 4.09 -13.02 -5.25
CA CYS A 238 5.13 -12.26 -5.92
C CYS A 238 6.36 -12.17 -5.00
N VAL A 239 7.53 -12.41 -5.58
CA VAL A 239 8.82 -12.17 -4.93
C VAL A 239 9.58 -11.13 -5.75
N VAL A 240 10.15 -10.15 -5.07
CA VAL A 240 11.01 -9.12 -5.67
C VAL A 240 12.37 -9.08 -4.97
N GLY A 241 13.40 -8.65 -5.70
CA GLY A 241 14.77 -8.78 -5.22
C GLY A 241 15.79 -7.90 -5.93
N ASP A 242 17.05 -8.26 -5.72
CA ASP A 242 18.19 -7.64 -6.37
C ASP A 242 18.22 -7.95 -7.88
N GLU A 243 19.03 -7.19 -8.64
CA GLU A 243 19.09 -7.26 -10.11
C GLU A 243 17.73 -7.08 -10.79
N GLY A 244 16.87 -6.24 -10.19
CA GLY A 244 15.52 -5.97 -10.68
C GLY A 244 14.63 -7.21 -10.80
N ASN A 245 14.92 -8.30 -10.08
CA ASN A 245 14.18 -9.54 -10.25
C ASN A 245 12.75 -9.45 -9.70
N ILE A 246 11.81 -9.96 -10.50
CA ILE A 246 10.41 -10.16 -10.14
C ILE A 246 10.02 -11.58 -10.58
N ALA A 247 9.44 -12.35 -9.66
CA ALA A 247 8.89 -13.67 -9.95
C ALA A 247 7.48 -13.80 -9.38
N GLN A 248 6.55 -14.33 -10.17
CA GLN A 248 5.19 -14.64 -9.74
C GLN A 248 4.96 -16.14 -9.61
N PHE A 249 4.21 -16.53 -8.59
CA PHE A 249 3.76 -17.89 -8.34
C PHE A 249 2.27 -18.01 -8.61
N ASN A 250 1.87 -19.02 -9.39
CA ASN A 250 0.47 -19.29 -9.73
C ASN A 250 -0.12 -20.52 -9.00
N GLY A 251 0.47 -20.92 -7.87
CA GLY A 251 0.08 -22.10 -7.12
C GLY A 251 0.80 -23.37 -7.56
N SER A 252 1.54 -23.34 -8.66
CA SER A 252 2.31 -24.50 -9.13
C SER A 252 3.70 -24.13 -9.63
N ASN A 253 3.84 -23.04 -10.38
CA ASN A 253 5.09 -22.65 -11.00
C ASN A 253 5.43 -21.19 -10.72
N TRP A 254 6.73 -20.92 -10.63
CA TRP A 254 7.28 -19.58 -10.64
C TRP A 254 7.54 -19.13 -12.08
N THR A 255 7.22 -17.89 -12.41
CA THR A 255 7.51 -17.28 -13.73
C THR A 255 8.15 -15.92 -13.55
N LYS A 256 9.18 -15.63 -14.34
CA LYS A 256 9.89 -14.35 -14.31
C LYS A 256 9.05 -13.27 -14.99
N ILE A 257 9.05 -12.07 -14.39
CA ILE A 257 8.55 -10.84 -15.02
C ILE A 257 9.76 -9.95 -15.33
N ILE A 258 9.85 -9.45 -16.56
CA ILE A 258 10.91 -8.54 -16.98
C ILE A 258 10.58 -7.14 -16.46
N SER A 259 11.39 -6.62 -15.54
CA SER A 259 11.19 -5.34 -14.85
C SER A 259 11.73 -4.12 -15.60
N GLU A 260 12.52 -4.35 -16.65
CA GLU A 260 13.25 -3.31 -17.41
C GLU A 260 14.26 -2.51 -16.56
N THR A 261 14.71 -3.06 -15.44
CA THR A 261 15.76 -2.50 -14.58
C THR A 261 16.63 -3.63 -14.00
N GLU A 262 17.88 -3.32 -13.70
CA GLU A 262 18.79 -4.16 -12.92
C GLU A 262 18.95 -3.62 -11.49
N THR A 263 18.31 -2.50 -11.16
CA THR A 263 18.35 -1.92 -9.83
C THR A 263 17.50 -2.73 -8.87
N ARG A 264 17.98 -2.85 -7.63
CA ARG A 264 17.28 -3.51 -6.52
C ARG A 264 15.84 -3.01 -6.38
N ILE A 265 14.91 -3.96 -6.25
CA ILE A 265 13.53 -3.72 -5.84
C ILE A 265 13.44 -3.96 -4.33
N ASN A 266 13.00 -2.94 -3.59
CA ASN A 266 13.07 -2.93 -2.12
C ASN A 266 11.83 -3.51 -1.43
N ASP A 267 10.65 -3.29 -1.99
CA ASP A 267 9.36 -3.72 -1.43
C ASP A 267 8.41 -4.08 -2.58
N VAL A 268 7.33 -4.77 -2.25
CA VAL A 268 6.20 -5.00 -3.15
C VAL A 268 4.92 -4.90 -2.32
N TRP A 269 3.98 -4.11 -2.83
CA TRP A 269 2.63 -4.03 -2.29
C TRP A 269 1.62 -4.18 -3.40
N GLY A 270 0.64 -5.06 -3.21
CA GLY A 270 -0.41 -5.30 -4.17
C GLY A 270 -1.80 -4.95 -3.66
N ILE A 271 -2.65 -4.52 -4.59
CA ILE A 271 -4.08 -4.30 -4.41
C ILE A 271 -4.86 -5.04 -5.50
N ILE A 272 -6.16 -5.22 -5.28
CA ILE A 272 -7.08 -5.69 -6.30
C ILE A 272 -7.83 -4.48 -6.84
N SER A 273 -7.75 -4.25 -8.14
CA SER A 273 -8.45 -3.14 -8.80
C SER A 273 -9.96 -3.35 -8.82
N ASN A 274 -10.69 -2.30 -9.17
CA ASN A 274 -12.14 -2.37 -9.40
C ASN A 274 -12.50 -3.35 -10.54
N GLU A 275 -11.57 -3.60 -11.47
CA GLU A 275 -11.68 -4.59 -12.54
C GLU A 275 -11.23 -6.01 -12.12
N SER A 276 -11.05 -6.26 -10.82
CA SER A 276 -10.57 -7.54 -10.26
C SER A 276 -9.16 -7.97 -10.70
N LYS A 277 -8.32 -7.03 -11.12
CA LYS A 277 -6.93 -7.29 -11.51
C LYS A 277 -5.99 -7.06 -10.33
N THR A 278 -4.94 -7.86 -10.25
CA THR A 278 -3.87 -7.62 -9.29
C THR A 278 -2.95 -6.52 -9.82
N ILE A 279 -2.83 -5.43 -9.06
CA ILE A 279 -1.88 -4.35 -9.32
C ILE A 279 -0.79 -4.42 -8.25
N LEU A 280 0.47 -4.53 -8.66
CA LEU A 280 1.63 -4.49 -7.78
C LEU A 280 2.38 -3.17 -7.95
N TYR A 281 2.80 -2.58 -6.83
CA TYR A 281 3.68 -1.43 -6.78
C TYR A 281 5.02 -1.85 -6.18
N CYS A 282 6.10 -1.67 -6.95
CA CYS A 282 7.44 -2.14 -6.58
C CYS A 282 8.43 -0.96 -6.60
N PRO A 283 8.76 -0.38 -5.43
CA PRO A 283 9.80 0.65 -5.31
C PRO A 283 11.17 0.14 -5.72
N VAL A 284 11.78 0.82 -6.69
CA VAL A 284 13.13 0.57 -7.19
C VAL A 284 14.02 1.70 -6.74
N SER A 285 15.07 1.38 -6.00
CA SER A 285 16.18 2.29 -5.75
C SER A 285 17.36 1.53 -5.13
N SER A 286 18.56 2.08 -5.27
CA SER A 286 19.75 1.58 -4.61
C SER A 286 20.63 2.73 -4.16
N PHE A 287 21.38 2.53 -3.08
CA PHE A 287 22.46 3.45 -2.70
C PHE A 287 23.62 3.42 -3.72
N PHE A 288 23.83 2.26 -4.36
CA PHE A 288 24.99 2.03 -5.24
C PHE A 288 24.70 2.36 -6.71
N VAL A 289 23.43 2.40 -7.11
CA VAL A 289 23.02 2.76 -8.48
C VAL A 289 22.43 4.16 -8.47
N GLN A 290 23.15 5.11 -9.05
CA GLN A 290 22.70 6.49 -9.14
C GLN A 290 21.64 6.65 -10.25
N GLY A 291 20.60 7.44 -9.97
CA GLY A 291 19.62 7.87 -10.96
C GLY A 291 18.47 6.90 -11.27
N ASP A 292 18.58 5.61 -10.94
CA ASP A 292 17.49 4.66 -11.19
C ASP A 292 16.55 4.53 -9.98
N LYS A 293 15.67 5.54 -9.85
CA LYS A 293 14.67 5.66 -8.78
C LYS A 293 13.29 5.71 -9.41
N LYS A 294 12.50 4.65 -9.26
CA LYS A 294 11.14 4.57 -9.85
C LYS A 294 10.22 3.68 -9.03
N ILE A 295 8.94 3.69 -9.37
CA ILE A 295 7.94 2.77 -8.81
C ILE A 295 7.41 1.98 -9.98
N LEU A 296 7.78 0.70 -10.08
CA LEU A 296 7.19 -0.17 -11.09
C LEU A 296 5.73 -0.44 -10.72
N LYS A 297 4.86 -0.41 -11.72
CA LYS A 297 3.46 -0.83 -11.64
C LYS A 297 3.30 -2.08 -12.48
N VAL A 298 3.02 -3.21 -11.85
CA VAL A 298 2.78 -4.47 -12.54
C VAL A 298 1.30 -4.79 -12.53
N VAL A 299 0.70 -4.97 -13.71
CA VAL A 299 -0.71 -5.34 -13.87
C VAL A 299 -0.79 -6.57 -14.75
N ASP A 300 -1.31 -7.68 -14.22
CA ASP A 300 -1.43 -8.97 -14.93
C ASP A 300 -0.13 -9.39 -15.65
N GLY A 301 1.00 -9.23 -14.96
CA GLY A 301 2.32 -9.60 -15.47
C GLY A 301 2.97 -8.59 -16.43
N LYS A 302 2.27 -7.51 -16.80
CA LYS A 302 2.83 -6.42 -17.62
C LYS A 302 3.40 -5.34 -16.71
N VAL A 303 4.59 -4.86 -17.05
CA VAL A 303 5.31 -3.83 -16.30
C VAL A 303 5.15 -2.47 -16.96
N ASP A 304 4.90 -1.47 -16.13
CA ASP A 304 4.97 -0.04 -16.45
C ASP A 304 5.56 0.68 -15.22
N SER A 305 5.54 2.01 -15.20
CA SER A 305 5.96 2.83 -14.07
C SER A 305 4.89 3.83 -13.66
N VAL A 306 4.76 4.06 -12.35
CA VAL A 306 4.06 5.23 -11.85
C VAL A 306 4.94 6.45 -12.14
N SER A 307 4.35 7.52 -12.66
CA SER A 307 5.05 8.79 -12.88
C SER A 307 5.77 9.22 -11.60
N TRP A 308 7.09 9.29 -11.64
CA TRP A 308 7.93 9.68 -10.51
C TRP A 308 9.12 10.48 -11.02
N ASN A 309 9.18 11.75 -10.65
CA ASN A 309 10.16 12.72 -11.16
C ASN A 309 11.01 13.33 -10.03
N LYS A 310 11.09 12.67 -8.89
CA LYS A 310 11.84 13.13 -7.72
C LYS A 310 13.09 12.28 -7.53
N ASP A 311 14.17 12.90 -7.11
CA ASP A 311 15.45 12.23 -6.92
C ASP A 311 15.63 11.68 -5.50
N PHE A 312 14.61 11.00 -4.97
CA PHE A 312 14.64 10.37 -3.64
C PHE A 312 14.64 8.85 -3.75
N ARG A 313 15.48 8.19 -2.95
CA ARG A 313 15.43 6.73 -2.79
C ARG A 313 14.09 6.34 -2.17
N LEU A 314 13.53 5.25 -2.69
CA LEU A 314 12.24 4.70 -2.29
C LEU A 314 12.44 3.30 -1.74
N TYR A 315 11.96 3.07 -0.52
CA TYR A 315 12.09 1.79 0.16
C TYR A 315 10.77 1.05 0.31
N SER A 316 9.65 1.77 0.42
CA SER A 316 8.36 1.13 0.63
C SER A 316 7.23 1.84 -0.10
N ALA A 317 6.24 1.05 -0.51
CA ALA A 317 4.99 1.50 -1.09
C ALA A 317 3.83 0.84 -0.37
N TRP A 318 2.73 1.58 -0.24
CA TRP A 318 1.46 1.08 0.24
C TRP A 318 0.33 1.84 -0.43
N ALA A 319 -0.53 1.11 -1.14
CA ALA A 319 -1.68 1.67 -1.83
C ALA A 319 -2.94 1.41 -1.01
N VAL A 320 -3.72 2.47 -0.79
CA VAL A 320 -5.07 2.37 -0.20
C VAL A 320 -6.00 1.75 -1.24
N ASN A 321 -5.90 2.24 -2.48
CA ASN A 321 -6.65 1.82 -3.66
C ASN A 321 -5.84 2.19 -4.92
N GLU A 322 -6.43 2.03 -6.11
CA GLU A 322 -5.74 2.30 -7.39
C GLU A 322 -5.39 3.77 -7.63
N ASN A 323 -6.01 4.68 -6.88
CA ASN A 323 -5.87 6.13 -7.02
C ASN A 323 -5.03 6.77 -5.91
N ILE A 324 -4.82 6.07 -4.78
CA ILE A 324 -4.10 6.60 -3.62
C ILE A 324 -2.94 5.68 -3.27
N LEU A 325 -1.72 6.17 -3.50
CA LEU A 325 -0.47 5.47 -3.25
C LEU A 325 0.43 6.28 -2.33
N HIS A 326 0.79 5.69 -1.18
CA HIS A 326 1.82 6.22 -0.29
C HIS A 326 3.16 5.57 -0.59
N VAL A 327 4.23 6.36 -0.58
CA VAL A 327 5.61 5.87 -0.68
C VAL A 327 6.50 6.55 0.35
N CYS A 328 7.51 5.83 0.80
CA CYS A 328 8.49 6.36 1.75
C CYS A 328 9.92 5.90 1.43
N GLY A 329 10.90 6.58 2.02
CA GLY A 329 12.33 6.42 1.78
C GLY A 329 13.10 7.62 2.33
N GLU A 330 13.87 8.31 1.50
CA GLU A 330 14.51 9.60 1.88
C GLU A 330 13.50 10.75 2.11
N GLY A 331 12.22 10.52 1.80
CA GLY A 331 11.09 11.37 2.13
C GLY A 331 9.80 10.57 2.08
N ALA A 332 8.68 11.18 2.46
CA ALA A 332 7.38 10.53 2.44
C ALA A 332 6.40 11.29 1.54
N TYR A 333 5.75 10.58 0.63
CA TYR A 333 4.90 11.18 -0.40
C TYR A 333 3.61 10.40 -0.56
N VAL A 334 2.57 11.09 -1.02
CA VAL A 334 1.29 10.50 -1.40
C VAL A 334 0.92 10.95 -2.80
N ASN A 335 0.62 9.98 -3.67
CA ASN A 335 -0.05 10.21 -4.94
C ASN A 335 -1.55 10.10 -4.71
N ARG A 336 -2.31 11.12 -5.11
CA ARG A 336 -3.78 11.08 -5.15
C ARG A 336 -4.22 11.42 -6.56
N PHE A 337 -4.84 10.47 -7.24
CA PHE A 337 -5.35 10.64 -8.61
C PHE A 337 -4.28 11.20 -9.57
N GLY A 338 -3.05 10.68 -9.48
CA GLY A 338 -1.92 11.10 -10.31
C GLY A 338 -1.15 12.30 -9.79
N VAL A 339 -1.64 13.01 -8.77
CA VAL A 339 -0.97 14.19 -8.20
C VAL A 339 -0.15 13.81 -6.97
N TRP A 340 1.16 14.09 -7.02
CA TRP A 340 2.07 13.84 -5.90
C TRP A 340 2.16 15.02 -4.94
N ASN A 341 2.02 14.75 -3.65
CA ASN A 341 2.25 15.70 -2.56
C ASN A 341 3.26 15.12 -1.57
N GLU A 342 4.14 15.98 -1.06
CA GLU A 342 5.03 15.65 0.06
C GLU A 342 4.24 15.67 1.36
N LEU A 343 4.55 14.74 2.26
CA LEU A 343 4.01 14.74 3.61
C LEU A 343 4.93 15.58 4.50
N ASP A 344 4.36 16.57 5.17
CA ASP A 344 5.08 17.41 6.14
C ASP A 344 5.33 16.62 7.43
N LEU A 345 6.39 15.80 7.41
CA LEU A 345 6.84 14.97 8.53
C LEU A 345 8.22 15.43 9.00
N TYR A 346 8.59 15.05 10.23
CA TYR A 346 9.94 15.28 10.71
C TYR A 346 10.96 14.61 9.77
N PRO A 347 12.03 15.34 9.31
CA PRO A 347 12.85 14.91 8.18
C PRO A 347 13.84 13.82 8.58
N VAL A 348 13.41 12.58 8.47
CA VAL A 348 14.20 11.37 8.69
C VAL A 348 14.02 10.39 7.54
N GLU A 349 14.98 9.51 7.35
CA GLU A 349 14.87 8.39 6.43
C GLU A 349 13.80 7.41 6.95
N THR A 350 12.89 6.99 6.07
CA THR A 350 11.69 6.20 6.39
C THR A 350 11.72 4.86 5.67
N GLY A 351 11.68 3.76 6.43
CA GLY A 351 11.88 2.41 5.91
C GLY A 351 10.60 1.71 5.46
N SER A 352 9.46 2.04 6.07
CA SER A 352 8.21 1.31 5.80
C SER A 352 6.97 2.18 5.98
N VAL A 353 6.03 2.06 5.04
CA VAL A 353 4.68 2.62 5.12
C VAL A 353 3.63 1.51 5.02
N ARG A 354 2.66 1.46 5.94
CA ARG A 354 1.51 0.54 5.90
C ARG A 354 0.28 1.19 6.52
N GLY A 355 -0.91 0.70 6.22
CA GLY A 355 -2.14 1.18 6.85
C GLY A 355 -3.26 0.13 6.90
N ASN A 356 -4.24 0.35 7.77
CA ASN A 356 -5.53 -0.38 7.77
C ASN A 356 -6.52 0.27 6.77
N GLY A 357 -6.33 1.55 6.45
CA GLY A 357 -7.21 2.34 5.58
C GLY A 357 -6.70 3.78 5.44
N SER A 358 -7.44 4.61 4.70
CA SER A 358 -7.07 6.02 4.45
C SER A 358 -7.01 6.88 5.73
N ASN A 359 -7.58 6.41 6.84
CA ASN A 359 -7.62 7.08 8.14
C ASN A 359 -6.72 6.44 9.22
N ASP A 360 -5.88 5.48 8.83
CA ASP A 360 -5.04 4.71 9.76
C ASP A 360 -3.78 4.24 9.03
N ILE A 361 -2.76 5.11 9.03
CA ILE A 361 -1.53 4.90 8.27
C ILE A 361 -0.33 5.12 9.19
N PHE A 362 0.64 4.22 9.11
CA PHE A 362 1.90 4.29 9.81
C PHE A 362 3.06 4.45 8.83
N ILE A 363 3.99 5.33 9.19
CA ILE A 363 5.30 5.45 8.56
C ILE A 363 6.35 5.34 9.66
N VAL A 364 7.31 4.43 9.49
CA VAL A 364 8.41 4.23 10.44
C VAL A 364 9.76 4.37 9.76
N GLY A 365 10.79 4.69 10.53
CA GLY A 365 12.11 4.88 9.98
C GLY A 365 13.23 5.01 11.00
N ASP A 366 14.27 5.71 10.57
CA ASP A 366 15.42 6.02 11.39
C ASP A 366 15.07 7.01 12.51
N ALA A 367 16.03 7.19 13.40
CA ALA A 367 15.89 7.97 14.62
C ALA A 367 14.69 7.54 15.51
N GLY A 368 14.29 6.28 15.42
CA GLY A 368 13.12 5.73 16.09
C GLY A 368 11.81 6.45 15.74
N ALA A 369 11.67 6.96 14.53
CA ALA A 369 10.48 7.68 14.11
C ALA A 369 9.29 6.75 13.89
N ILE A 370 8.17 7.09 14.54
CA ILE A 370 6.87 6.44 14.36
C ILE A 370 5.85 7.54 14.06
N PHE A 371 5.45 7.68 12.80
CA PHE A 371 4.39 8.60 12.40
C PHE A 371 3.08 7.84 12.22
N HIS A 372 1.99 8.39 12.77
CA HIS A 372 0.64 7.89 12.57
C HIS A 372 -0.22 8.98 11.92
N PHE A 373 -0.97 8.64 10.88
CA PHE A 373 -2.06 9.43 10.33
C PHE A 373 -3.38 8.86 10.80
N ASN A 374 -4.22 9.71 11.42
CA ASN A 374 -5.47 9.26 11.99
C ASN A 374 -6.73 9.63 11.17
N GLY A 375 -6.55 10.04 9.92
CA GLY A 375 -7.63 10.53 9.05
C GLY A 375 -7.71 12.05 8.98
N VAL A 376 -7.17 12.78 9.95
CA VAL A 376 -7.16 14.26 9.95
C VAL A 376 -5.77 14.85 10.09
N SER A 377 -4.88 14.20 10.84
CA SER A 377 -3.55 14.73 11.12
C SER A 377 -2.49 13.64 11.20
N TRP A 378 -1.27 14.00 10.82
CA TRP A 378 -0.07 13.22 11.12
C TRP A 378 0.45 13.60 12.50
N LYS A 379 0.90 12.60 13.27
CA LYS A 379 1.57 12.81 14.56
C LYS A 379 2.75 11.85 14.69
N MET A 380 3.88 12.38 15.16
CA MET A 380 5.00 11.56 15.62
C MET A 380 4.65 11.03 17.02
N LEU A 381 4.55 9.70 17.15
CA LEU A 381 4.18 9.02 18.39
C LEU A 381 5.38 8.74 19.30
N SER A 382 6.59 8.90 18.79
CA SER A 382 7.85 8.72 19.50
C SER A 382 8.65 10.01 19.54
N THR A 383 9.59 10.11 20.49
CA THR A 383 10.66 11.11 20.43
C THR A 383 11.88 10.54 19.70
N PRO A 384 12.62 11.36 18.93
CA PRO A 384 13.84 10.91 18.26
C PRO A 384 14.80 10.18 19.21
N ASN A 385 15.33 9.03 18.77
CA ASN A 385 16.23 8.17 19.53
C ASN A 385 17.15 7.37 18.59
N ASN A 386 17.94 6.42 19.09
CA ASN A 386 18.93 5.68 18.27
C ASN A 386 18.40 4.34 17.71
N LYS A 387 17.09 4.12 17.66
CA LYS A 387 16.47 2.96 17.00
C LYS A 387 16.39 3.21 15.50
N SER A 388 16.40 2.15 14.71
CA SER A 388 16.11 2.20 13.29
C SER A 388 15.10 1.12 12.96
N TYR A 389 14.00 1.53 12.33
CA TYR A 389 12.88 0.63 12.01
C TYR A 389 12.90 0.25 10.54
N SER A 390 12.87 -1.05 10.29
CA SER A 390 12.89 -1.64 8.95
C SER A 390 11.47 -1.90 8.43
N LYS A 391 10.54 -2.31 9.32
CA LYS A 391 9.17 -2.64 8.93
C LYS A 391 8.16 -2.21 9.98
N VAL A 392 6.99 -1.77 9.50
CA VAL A 392 5.76 -1.71 10.28
C VAL A 392 4.70 -2.60 9.64
N THR A 393 3.92 -3.27 10.46
CA THR A 393 2.70 -3.98 10.07
C THR A 393 1.61 -3.69 11.09
N LEU A 394 0.35 -3.73 10.68
CA LEU A 394 -0.78 -3.48 11.56
C LEU A 394 -1.97 -4.36 11.20
N LYS A 395 -2.77 -4.66 12.21
CA LYS A 395 -4.03 -5.40 12.10
C LYS A 395 -4.99 -4.88 13.15
N GLY A 396 -5.95 -4.06 12.71
CA GLY A 396 -6.86 -3.37 13.63
C GLY A 396 -6.07 -2.48 14.59
N ASN A 397 -6.26 -2.67 15.90
CA ASN A 397 -5.61 -1.85 16.94
C ASN A 397 -4.17 -2.27 17.26
N LEU A 398 -3.70 -3.38 16.71
CA LEU A 398 -2.35 -3.88 16.92
C LEU A 398 -1.41 -3.36 15.84
N VAL A 399 -0.32 -2.71 16.26
CA VAL A 399 0.79 -2.27 15.42
C VAL A 399 2.05 -2.98 15.88
N VAL A 400 2.80 -3.55 14.95
CA VAL A 400 4.08 -4.20 15.24
C VAL A 400 5.14 -3.62 14.33
N ILE A 401 6.24 -3.18 14.93
CA ILE A 401 7.38 -2.59 14.26
C ILE A 401 8.59 -3.47 14.54
N CYS A 402 9.41 -3.75 13.52
CA CYS A 402 10.69 -4.41 13.70
C CYS A 402 11.84 -3.59 13.11
N GLY A 403 13.05 -3.88 13.58
CA GLY A 403 14.27 -3.23 13.12
C GLY A 403 15.47 -3.63 13.95
N TYR A 404 16.31 -2.67 14.31
CA TYR A 404 17.47 -2.91 15.16
C TYR A 404 17.76 -1.75 16.12
N TYR A 405 18.46 -2.07 17.21
CA TYR A 405 18.90 -1.15 18.22
C TYR A 405 20.14 -1.68 18.92
N GLN A 406 21.23 -0.89 18.93
CA GLN A 406 22.47 -1.23 19.64
C GLN A 406 23.04 -2.63 19.32
N GLY A 407 22.98 -3.03 18.05
CA GLY A 407 23.44 -4.35 17.60
C GLY A 407 22.49 -5.51 17.91
N GLN A 408 21.28 -5.22 18.40
CA GLN A 408 20.24 -6.21 18.64
C GLN A 408 19.08 -6.03 17.67
N GLY A 409 18.45 -7.13 17.25
CA GLY A 409 17.17 -7.10 16.58
C GLY A 409 16.12 -6.52 17.51
N LEU A 410 15.22 -5.70 17.00
CA LEU A 410 14.26 -4.92 17.79
C LEU A 410 12.84 -5.25 17.37
N ILE A 411 11.94 -5.40 18.34
CA ILE A 411 10.49 -5.39 18.11
C ILE A 411 9.83 -4.39 19.04
N GLU A 412 8.87 -3.65 18.50
CA GLU A 412 7.92 -2.86 19.29
C GLU A 412 6.48 -3.23 18.95
N ILE A 413 5.68 -3.42 19.98
CA ILE A 413 4.23 -3.63 19.85
C ILE A 413 3.53 -2.40 20.41
N GLY A 414 2.68 -1.79 19.59
CA GLY A 414 1.76 -0.73 19.97
C GLY A 414 0.32 -1.23 19.96
N ILE A 415 -0.43 -0.99 21.04
CA ILE A 415 -1.87 -1.26 21.13
C ILE A 415 -2.60 0.07 21.20
N ARG A 416 -3.52 0.32 20.27
CA ARG A 416 -4.39 1.50 20.29
C ARG A 416 -5.39 1.40 21.45
N ASN A 417 -5.47 2.45 22.25
CA ASN A 417 -6.38 2.56 23.42
C ASN A 417 -7.80 2.99 23.04
#